data_AF-A0A316HN73-F1
#
_entry.id   AF-A0A316HN73-F1
#
_cell.length_a   1.000
_cell.length_b   1.000
_cell.length_c   1.000
_cell.angle_alpha   90.00
_cell.angle_beta   90.00
_cell.angle_gamma   90.00
#
_symmetry.space_group_name_H-M   'P 1'
#
loop_
_entity.id
_entity.type
_entity.pdbx_description
1 polymer ?
#
loop_
_entity_poly.entity_id
_entity_poly.type
_entity_poly.pdbx_seq_one_letter_code
_entity_poly.pdbx_strand_id
1 'polypeptide(L)'
;MTGNGKAEEKKPINIALQGGGSHGAFSWGVLDRLLEDGRLDIKAVSGTSAGAMNAVALGDGWMRGGAEGARAKLDDFWRAVARKGRFSPVQRSPWDMLWGNWSIENTPGYIWFDTMSRVFSPYVANPLNLNPLRDVVAEEIDFANVRACKDIDLFISATNVETGQLHVFSDGEIDLDTMMASACLPQVFQAVEIKGVPYWDGGYGGNPAIYPFFKANETDDVLLVQINPVVREQTPKTANEIQNRIDEITFNAGLLREFRAIAFIKELIAAGRLPHGEFHDIRMHRIDADEAFKDLSASSKVNAEWAFLEYLRDLGRTAASDWLEDNFDSVGKQATLDLSGQLDDGFRPLRGPATGRRVREFLATRTKPAAVRQHN
;
A
#
# COMPACT_ATOMS: atom_id res chain seq x y z
N MET A 1 -0.79 46.67 15.92
CA MET A 1 0.45 45.98 15.52
C MET A 1 0.02 44.61 15.01
N THR A 2 0.05 44.44 13.70
CA THR A 2 -0.36 43.24 12.98
C THR A 2 0.71 42.16 13.17
N GLY A 3 0.36 41.08 13.87
CA GLY A 3 1.21 39.90 13.94
C GLY A 3 1.25 39.22 12.59
N ASN A 4 2.34 39.42 11.84
CA ASN A 4 2.73 38.53 10.76
C ASN A 4 3.15 37.19 11.40
N GLY A 5 2.18 36.31 11.64
CA GLY A 5 2.47 34.90 11.80
C GLY A 5 3.00 34.39 10.47
N LYS A 6 4.31 34.15 10.36
CA LYS A 6 4.84 33.33 9.27
C LYS A 6 4.09 32.01 9.34
N ALA A 7 3.34 31.65 8.29
CA ALA A 7 2.86 30.29 8.15
C ALA A 7 4.06 29.35 8.30
N GLU A 8 4.00 28.37 9.21
CA GLU A 8 5.07 27.38 9.32
C GLU A 8 5.26 26.73 7.95
N GLU A 9 6.50 26.74 7.48
CA GLU A 9 6.86 26.19 6.17
C GLU A 9 6.65 24.67 6.21
N LYS A 10 5.85 24.16 5.27
CA LYS A 10 5.56 22.73 5.20
C LYS A 10 6.81 21.95 4.82
N LYS A 11 7.00 20.77 5.41
CA LYS A 11 8.17 19.93 5.12
C LYS A 11 7.91 19.04 3.89
N PRO A 12 8.75 19.10 2.85
CA PRO A 12 8.58 18.26 1.67
C PRO A 12 8.78 16.79 2.01
N ILE A 13 7.97 15.91 1.42
CA ILE A 13 8.09 14.46 1.61
C ILE A 13 7.58 13.68 0.39
N ASN A 14 8.24 12.58 0.06
CA ASN A 14 7.77 11.58 -0.90
C ASN A 14 7.09 10.43 -0.16
N ILE A 15 6.00 9.85 -0.70
CA ILE A 15 5.24 8.78 -0.04
C ILE A 15 5.21 7.53 -0.91
N ALA A 16 5.64 6.41 -0.34
CA ALA A 16 5.58 5.10 -0.98
C ALA A 16 4.41 4.29 -0.37
N LEU A 17 3.44 3.89 -1.19
CA LEU A 17 2.22 3.19 -0.78
C LEU A 17 2.24 1.73 -1.25
N GLN A 18 2.38 0.82 -0.29
CA GLN A 18 2.36 -0.61 -0.58
C GLN A 18 0.96 -1.11 -0.95
N GLY A 19 0.90 -2.07 -1.87
CA GLY A 19 -0.28 -2.82 -2.25
C GLY A 19 -0.55 -4.03 -1.35
N GLY A 20 -1.82 -4.37 -1.17
CA GLY A 20 -2.25 -5.44 -0.25
C GLY A 20 -3.76 -5.70 -0.24
N GLY A 21 -4.45 -5.44 -1.35
CA GLY A 21 -5.92 -5.56 -1.43
C GLY A 21 -6.64 -4.55 -0.52
N SER A 22 -7.68 -5.01 0.19
CA SER A 22 -8.48 -4.18 1.10
C SER A 22 -7.67 -3.56 2.24
N HIS A 23 -6.52 -4.14 2.61
CA HIS A 23 -5.58 -3.55 3.57
C HIS A 23 -5.08 -2.17 3.11
N GLY A 24 -5.21 -1.83 1.83
CA GLY A 24 -5.00 -0.47 1.32
C GLY A 24 -5.88 0.59 2.00
N ALA A 25 -6.98 0.22 2.67
CA ALA A 25 -7.77 1.16 3.48
C ALA A 25 -6.98 1.72 4.68
N PHE A 26 -5.98 0.99 5.17
CA PHE A 26 -5.02 1.52 6.14
C PHE A 26 -4.21 2.67 5.53
N SER A 27 -3.73 2.51 4.29
CA SER A 27 -3.02 3.58 3.59
C SER A 27 -3.91 4.79 3.31
N TRP A 28 -5.19 4.58 3.03
CA TRP A 28 -6.18 5.67 2.99
C TRP A 28 -6.24 6.43 4.31
N GLY A 29 -6.37 5.73 5.43
CA GLY A 29 -6.36 6.35 6.75
C GLY A 29 -5.08 7.15 7.04
N VAL A 30 -3.93 6.62 6.64
CA VAL A 30 -2.65 7.34 6.75
C VAL A 30 -2.69 8.64 5.95
N LEU A 31 -3.01 8.57 4.65
CA LEU A 31 -3.10 9.75 3.79
C LEU A 31 -4.10 10.78 4.32
N ASP A 32 -5.29 10.34 4.73
CA ASP A 32 -6.34 11.21 5.26
C ASP A 32 -5.88 11.96 6.51
N ARG A 33 -5.09 11.32 7.39
CA ARG A 33 -4.52 12.00 8.56
C ARG A 33 -3.37 12.94 8.20
N LEU A 34 -2.47 12.56 7.29
CA LEU A 34 -1.36 13.43 6.88
C LEU A 34 -1.87 14.69 6.18
N LEU A 35 -2.90 14.56 5.34
CA LEU A 35 -3.55 15.67 4.65
C LEU A 35 -4.28 16.60 5.62
N GLU A 36 -4.98 16.05 6.63
CA GLU A 36 -5.65 16.82 7.67
C GLU A 36 -4.67 17.62 8.54
N ASP A 37 -3.53 17.03 8.89
CA ASP A 37 -2.50 17.68 9.70
C ASP A 37 -1.83 18.85 8.95
N GLY A 38 -1.61 18.68 7.64
CA GLY A 38 -1.26 19.77 6.73
C GLY A 38 0.17 20.32 6.86
N ARG A 39 0.99 19.82 7.80
CA ARG A 39 2.39 20.24 8.01
C ARG A 39 3.37 19.62 7.01
N LEU A 40 2.97 18.56 6.30
CA LEU A 40 3.76 17.93 5.24
C LEU A 40 3.33 18.43 3.85
N ASP A 41 4.29 18.54 2.95
CA ASP A 41 4.12 18.90 1.54
C ASP A 41 4.48 17.69 0.68
N ILE A 42 3.46 16.96 0.25
CA ILE A 42 3.62 15.70 -0.49
C ILE A 42 4.10 16.04 -1.90
N LYS A 43 5.34 15.68 -2.25
CA LYS A 43 5.93 15.99 -3.57
C LYS A 43 5.74 14.89 -4.59
N ALA A 44 5.80 13.64 -4.15
CA ALA A 44 5.57 12.51 -5.01
C ALA A 44 4.93 11.35 -4.25
N VAL A 45 4.17 10.53 -4.98
CA VAL A 45 3.59 9.29 -4.48
C VAL A 45 3.86 8.14 -5.45
N SER A 46 4.47 7.08 -4.92
CA SER A 46 4.65 5.81 -5.64
C SER A 46 3.70 4.78 -5.07
N GLY A 47 2.92 4.14 -5.93
CA GLY A 47 1.88 3.20 -5.54
C GLY A 47 1.94 1.90 -6.33
N THR A 48 1.49 0.82 -5.69
CA THR A 48 1.33 -0.49 -6.30
C THR A 48 0.00 -1.10 -5.89
N SER A 49 -0.78 -1.64 -6.83
CA SER A 49 -2.05 -2.30 -6.56
C SER A 49 -2.99 -1.38 -5.74
N ALA A 50 -3.45 -1.78 -4.56
CA ALA A 50 -4.25 -0.90 -3.68
C ALA A 50 -3.56 0.43 -3.31
N GLY A 51 -2.23 0.47 -3.21
CA GLY A 51 -1.47 1.70 -3.03
C GLY A 51 -1.54 2.62 -4.24
N ALA A 52 -1.54 2.06 -5.46
CA ALA A 52 -1.75 2.81 -6.69
C ALA A 52 -3.16 3.43 -6.73
N MET A 53 -4.17 2.69 -6.28
CA MET A 53 -5.56 3.20 -6.20
C MET A 53 -5.67 4.42 -5.29
N ASN A 54 -5.02 4.37 -4.12
CA ASN A 54 -4.95 5.52 -3.22
C ASN A 54 -4.18 6.70 -3.85
N ALA A 55 -3.09 6.43 -4.59
CA ALA A 55 -2.31 7.47 -5.25
C ALA A 55 -3.12 8.23 -6.32
N VAL A 56 -3.89 7.53 -7.16
CA VAL A 56 -4.73 8.20 -8.18
C VAL A 56 -5.96 8.88 -7.59
N ALA A 57 -6.56 8.33 -6.54
CA ALA A 57 -7.64 9.01 -5.80
C ALA A 57 -7.16 10.30 -5.13
N LEU A 58 -5.95 10.28 -4.55
CA LEU A 58 -5.27 11.46 -4.04
C LEU A 58 -5.06 12.50 -5.16
N GLY A 59 -4.50 12.11 -6.31
CA GLY A 59 -4.25 13.02 -7.43
C GLY A 59 -5.52 13.64 -8.03
N ASP A 60 -6.57 12.84 -8.25
CA ASP A 60 -7.87 13.35 -8.73
C ASP A 60 -8.49 14.33 -7.72
N GLY A 61 -8.58 13.93 -6.45
CA GLY A 61 -9.14 14.78 -5.41
C GLY A 61 -8.33 16.06 -5.18
N TRP A 62 -7.01 15.99 -5.31
CA TRP A 62 -6.14 17.16 -5.19
C TRP A 62 -6.49 18.25 -6.20
N MET A 63 -6.74 17.87 -7.46
CA MET A 63 -7.16 18.82 -8.50
C MET A 63 -8.54 19.44 -8.26
N ARG A 64 -9.39 18.79 -7.45
CA ARG A 64 -10.75 19.27 -7.14
C ARG A 64 -10.78 20.27 -5.99
N GLY A 65 -9.82 20.21 -5.07
CA GLY A 65 -9.87 21.02 -3.85
C GLY A 65 -8.64 20.93 -2.93
N GLY A 66 -7.47 20.62 -3.48
CA GLY A 66 -6.25 20.42 -2.71
C GLY A 66 -6.39 19.29 -1.68
N ALA A 67 -5.86 19.50 -0.48
CA ALA A 67 -5.87 18.49 0.57
C ALA A 67 -7.29 18.00 0.94
N GLU A 68 -8.26 18.91 1.07
CA GLU A 68 -9.64 18.52 1.41
C GLU A 68 -10.32 17.77 0.26
N GLY A 69 -10.07 18.16 -0.99
CA GLY A 69 -10.55 17.44 -2.16
C GLY A 69 -9.97 16.02 -2.24
N ALA A 70 -8.68 15.86 -1.94
CA ALA A 70 -8.01 14.56 -1.87
C ALA A 70 -8.61 13.65 -0.79
N ARG A 71 -8.84 14.18 0.42
CA ARG A 71 -9.47 13.44 1.53
C ARG A 71 -10.87 12.97 1.16
N ALA A 72 -11.69 13.87 0.62
CA ALA A 72 -13.04 13.53 0.17
C ALA A 72 -13.00 12.44 -0.92
N LYS A 73 -12.09 12.56 -1.90
CA LYS A 73 -12.01 11.60 -3.00
C LYS A 73 -11.56 10.21 -2.56
N LEU A 74 -10.64 10.13 -1.59
CA LEU A 74 -10.26 8.86 -0.98
C LEU A 74 -11.45 8.20 -0.27
N ASP A 75 -12.26 8.97 0.49
CA ASP A 75 -13.47 8.45 1.14
C ASP A 75 -14.50 7.95 0.12
N ASP A 76 -14.78 8.73 -0.92
CA ASP A 76 -15.69 8.34 -2.00
C ASP A 76 -15.26 7.04 -2.70
N PHE A 77 -13.97 6.94 -3.02
CA PHE A 77 -13.42 5.74 -3.67
C PHE A 77 -13.62 4.49 -2.81
N TRP A 78 -13.26 4.53 -1.52
CA TRP A 78 -13.42 3.36 -0.64
C TRP A 78 -14.88 3.04 -0.34
N ARG A 79 -15.78 4.04 -0.30
CA ARG A 79 -17.23 3.79 -0.27
C ARG A 79 -17.73 3.08 -1.52
N ALA A 80 -17.23 3.46 -2.69
CA ALA A 80 -17.59 2.82 -3.95
C ALA A 80 -17.11 1.36 -4.00
N VAL A 81 -15.87 1.11 -3.57
CA VAL A 81 -15.33 -0.26 -3.38
C VAL A 81 -16.22 -1.06 -2.45
N ALA A 82 -16.60 -0.51 -1.30
CA ALA A 82 -17.49 -1.21 -0.36
C ALA A 82 -18.87 -1.49 -0.95
N ARG A 83 -19.45 -0.53 -1.67
CA ARG A 83 -20.77 -0.65 -2.30
C ARG A 83 -20.79 -1.73 -3.39
N LYS A 84 -19.76 -1.82 -4.24
CA LYS A 84 -19.67 -2.92 -5.22
C LYS A 84 -19.26 -4.25 -4.56
N GLY A 85 -18.47 -4.21 -3.49
CA GLY A 85 -18.13 -5.36 -2.66
C GLY A 85 -19.33 -6.06 -2.01
N ARG A 86 -20.41 -5.32 -1.70
CA ARG A 86 -21.69 -5.88 -1.20
C ARG A 86 -22.40 -6.83 -2.17
N PHE A 87 -22.03 -6.83 -3.44
CA PHE A 87 -22.57 -7.74 -4.44
C PHE A 87 -21.60 -8.87 -4.79
N SER A 88 -20.44 -8.93 -4.13
CA SER A 88 -19.50 -10.04 -4.26
C SER A 88 -20.12 -11.33 -3.70
N PRO A 89 -20.01 -12.48 -4.40
CA PRO A 89 -20.41 -13.78 -3.87
C PRO A 89 -19.53 -14.28 -2.71
N VAL A 90 -18.45 -13.56 -2.39
CA VAL A 90 -17.55 -13.84 -1.26
C VAL A 90 -17.87 -12.88 -0.11
N GLN A 91 -18.76 -13.31 0.80
CA GLN A 91 -19.12 -12.60 2.02
C GLN A 91 -18.91 -13.50 3.25
N ARG A 92 -18.76 -12.88 4.42
CA ARG A 92 -18.70 -13.61 5.69
C ARG A 92 -19.97 -14.39 5.96
N SER A 93 -19.82 -15.51 6.67
CA SER A 93 -20.99 -16.19 7.21
C SER A 93 -21.62 -15.38 8.35
N PRO A 94 -22.94 -15.50 8.60
CA PRO A 94 -23.60 -14.86 9.75
C PRO A 94 -22.96 -15.22 11.10
N TRP A 95 -22.31 -16.39 11.19
CA TRP A 95 -21.59 -16.85 12.37
C TRP A 95 -20.24 -16.11 12.56
N ASP A 96 -19.50 -15.84 11.49
CA ASP A 96 -18.26 -15.04 11.53
C ASP A 96 -18.54 -13.59 11.95
N MET A 97 -19.67 -13.04 11.51
CA MET A 97 -20.14 -11.69 11.88
C MET A 97 -20.49 -11.59 13.37
N LEU A 98 -21.04 -12.67 13.95
CA LEU A 98 -21.41 -12.73 15.37
C LEU A 98 -20.19 -12.85 16.30
N TRP A 99 -19.09 -13.44 15.82
CA TRP A 99 -17.84 -13.62 16.58
C TRP A 99 -16.74 -12.60 16.23
N GLY A 100 -17.04 -11.62 15.37
CA GLY A 100 -16.09 -10.58 14.98
C GLY A 100 -14.87 -11.09 14.21
N ASN A 101 -14.96 -12.29 13.62
CA ASN A 101 -13.88 -12.91 12.86
C ASN A 101 -13.76 -12.23 11.50
N TRP A 102 -12.60 -11.62 11.19
CA TRP A 102 -12.44 -10.95 9.89
C TRP A 102 -12.09 -11.90 8.72
N SER A 103 -11.75 -13.16 9.04
CA SER A 103 -11.41 -14.19 8.05
C SER A 103 -12.65 -14.67 7.27
N ILE A 104 -12.47 -14.97 5.98
CA ILE A 104 -13.50 -15.57 5.11
C ILE A 104 -13.14 -17.04 4.78
N GLU A 105 -12.01 -17.55 5.31
CA GLU A 105 -11.42 -18.86 4.98
C GLU A 105 -12.34 -20.06 5.14
N ASN A 106 -13.30 -20.00 6.07
CA ASN A 106 -14.19 -21.12 6.37
C ASN A 106 -15.53 -21.06 5.64
N THR A 107 -15.75 -20.07 4.76
CA THR A 107 -17.01 -19.95 4.02
C THR A 107 -17.01 -20.89 2.80
N PRO A 108 -18.11 -21.64 2.55
CA PRO A 108 -18.19 -22.55 1.40
C PRO A 108 -17.94 -21.84 0.05
N GLY A 109 -18.33 -20.57 -0.08
CA GLY A 109 -18.09 -19.76 -1.27
C GLY A 109 -16.61 -19.43 -1.50
N TYR A 110 -15.85 -19.10 -0.44
CA TYR A 110 -14.41 -18.84 -0.55
C TYR A 110 -13.62 -20.12 -0.86
N ILE A 111 -13.97 -21.25 -0.22
CA ILE A 111 -13.31 -22.54 -0.49
C ILE A 111 -13.52 -22.96 -1.95
N TRP A 112 -14.75 -22.83 -2.46
CA TRP A 112 -15.05 -23.08 -3.87
C TRP A 112 -14.28 -22.13 -4.80
N PHE A 113 -14.28 -20.84 -4.51
CA PHE A 113 -13.56 -19.83 -5.30
C PHE A 113 -12.04 -20.06 -5.32
N ASP A 114 -11.41 -20.28 -4.16
CA ASP A 114 -9.97 -20.55 -4.01
C ASP A 114 -9.54 -21.86 -4.68
N THR A 115 -10.37 -22.91 -4.61
CA THR A 115 -10.08 -24.17 -5.31
C THR A 115 -10.17 -23.99 -6.82
N MET A 116 -11.22 -23.31 -7.30
CA MET A 116 -11.44 -23.13 -8.73
C MET A 116 -10.44 -22.18 -9.37
N SER A 117 -10.03 -21.10 -8.70
CA SER A 117 -9.03 -20.16 -9.22
C SER A 117 -7.64 -20.78 -9.38
N ARG A 118 -7.32 -21.81 -8.60
CA ARG A 118 -6.06 -22.57 -8.70
C ARG A 118 -6.06 -23.62 -9.81
N VAL A 119 -7.24 -24.13 -10.18
CA VAL A 119 -7.40 -25.19 -11.18
C VAL A 119 -7.73 -24.61 -12.56
N PHE A 120 -8.48 -23.51 -12.61
CA PHE A 120 -8.93 -22.88 -13.84
C PHE A 120 -8.35 -21.48 -13.95
N SER A 121 -7.66 -21.21 -15.06
CA SER A 121 -7.16 -19.87 -15.36
C SER A 121 -8.32 -18.87 -15.52
N PRO A 122 -8.10 -17.57 -15.28
CA PRO A 122 -9.13 -16.54 -15.48
C PRO A 122 -9.64 -16.48 -16.93
N TYR A 123 -8.85 -16.95 -17.90
CA TYR A 123 -9.24 -17.05 -19.31
C TYR A 123 -10.32 -18.12 -19.55
N VAL A 124 -10.36 -19.16 -18.72
CA VAL A 124 -11.38 -20.23 -18.78
C VAL A 124 -12.56 -19.89 -17.87
N ALA A 125 -12.27 -19.38 -16.66
CA ALA A 125 -13.29 -19.12 -15.65
C ALA A 125 -14.10 -17.82 -15.90
N ASN A 126 -13.51 -16.84 -16.58
CA ASN A 126 -14.13 -15.54 -16.87
C ASN A 126 -13.87 -15.13 -18.34
N PRO A 127 -14.47 -15.83 -19.33
CA PRO A 127 -14.23 -15.57 -20.75
C PRO A 127 -14.74 -14.19 -21.21
N LEU A 128 -15.69 -13.59 -20.47
CA LEU A 128 -16.22 -12.25 -20.73
C LEU A 128 -15.38 -11.13 -20.11
N ASN A 129 -14.31 -11.47 -19.38
CA ASN A 129 -13.40 -10.55 -18.70
C ASN A 129 -14.12 -9.47 -17.85
N LEU A 130 -15.18 -9.87 -17.13
CA LEU A 130 -15.91 -8.96 -16.24
C LEU A 130 -15.02 -8.60 -15.05
N ASN A 131 -14.82 -7.30 -14.82
CA ASN A 131 -13.97 -6.80 -13.74
C ASN A 131 -14.70 -5.68 -12.97
N PRO A 132 -15.35 -5.98 -11.83
CA PRO A 132 -16.06 -4.98 -11.02
C PRO A 132 -15.15 -3.86 -10.51
N LEU A 133 -13.86 -4.14 -10.27
CA LEU A 133 -12.89 -3.12 -9.87
C LEU A 133 -12.64 -2.13 -11.00
N ARG A 134 -12.57 -2.61 -12.26
CA ARG A 134 -12.46 -1.73 -13.44
C ARG A 134 -13.61 -0.74 -13.49
N ASP A 135 -14.83 -1.20 -13.27
CA ASP A 135 -16.00 -0.32 -13.29
C ASP A 135 -15.96 0.71 -12.15
N VAL A 136 -15.55 0.31 -10.93
CA VAL A 136 -15.37 1.26 -9.82
C VAL A 136 -14.34 2.32 -10.18
N VAL A 137 -13.18 1.92 -10.70
CA VAL A 137 -12.11 2.86 -11.03
C VAL A 137 -12.53 3.79 -12.17
N ALA A 138 -13.24 3.28 -13.18
CA ALA A 138 -13.73 4.07 -14.30
C ALA A 138 -14.82 5.08 -13.89
N GLU A 139 -15.69 4.71 -12.96
CA GLU A 139 -16.76 5.59 -12.44
C GLU A 139 -16.21 6.63 -11.46
N GLU A 140 -15.25 6.24 -10.63
CA GLU A 140 -14.76 7.10 -9.55
C GLU A 140 -13.60 7.98 -9.99
N ILE A 141 -12.63 7.49 -10.75
CA ILE A 141 -11.39 8.24 -10.99
C ILE A 141 -11.45 9.02 -12.30
N ASP A 142 -11.35 10.34 -12.20
CA ASP A 142 -11.15 11.19 -13.38
C ASP A 142 -9.66 11.24 -13.74
N PHE A 143 -9.24 10.39 -14.68
CA PHE A 143 -7.85 10.34 -15.13
C PHE A 143 -7.37 11.61 -15.85
N ALA A 144 -8.27 12.48 -16.34
CA ALA A 144 -7.85 13.78 -16.86
C ALA A 144 -7.32 14.65 -15.73
N ASN A 145 -7.98 14.65 -14.56
CA ASN A 145 -7.48 15.32 -13.36
C ASN A 145 -6.17 14.71 -12.88
N VAL A 146 -6.08 13.39 -12.81
CA VAL A 146 -4.85 12.68 -12.39
C VAL A 146 -3.65 13.12 -13.24
N ARG A 147 -3.79 13.15 -14.58
CA ARG A 147 -2.70 13.58 -15.48
C ARG A 147 -2.42 15.08 -15.45
N ALA A 148 -3.43 15.89 -15.13
CA ALA A 148 -3.31 17.34 -15.00
C ALA A 148 -2.67 17.77 -13.67
N CYS A 149 -2.65 16.91 -12.65
CA CYS A 149 -1.98 17.17 -11.38
C CYS A 149 -0.47 17.30 -11.60
N LYS A 150 0.08 18.47 -11.24
CA LYS A 150 1.52 18.78 -11.30
C LYS A 150 2.12 19.16 -9.95
N ASP A 151 1.29 19.21 -8.91
CA ASP A 151 1.74 19.47 -7.54
C ASP A 151 2.29 18.20 -6.88
N ILE A 152 1.84 17.03 -7.32
CA ILE A 152 2.20 15.71 -6.78
C ILE A 152 2.55 14.78 -7.94
N ASP A 153 3.81 14.35 -8.03
CA ASP A 153 4.23 13.36 -9.03
C ASP A 153 3.68 11.99 -8.66
N LEU A 154 3.07 11.28 -9.62
CA LEU A 154 2.48 9.96 -9.38
C LEU A 154 3.22 8.88 -10.17
N PHE A 155 3.54 7.79 -9.47
CA PHE A 155 4.25 6.63 -10.02
C PHE A 155 3.44 5.36 -9.76
N ILE A 156 3.09 4.64 -10.82
CA ILE A 156 2.24 3.45 -10.75
C ILE A 156 3.01 2.23 -11.27
N SER A 157 3.21 1.24 -10.42
CA SER A 157 4.01 0.06 -10.76
C SER A 157 3.17 -1.08 -11.34
N ALA A 158 3.63 -1.70 -12.42
CA ALA A 158 3.10 -2.96 -12.97
C ALA A 158 4.26 -3.87 -13.43
N THR A 159 4.01 -5.18 -13.48
CA THR A 159 5.02 -6.16 -13.88
C THR A 159 4.79 -6.61 -15.31
N ASN A 160 5.78 -6.45 -16.19
CA ASN A 160 5.74 -6.98 -17.54
C ASN A 160 5.79 -8.52 -17.47
N VAL A 161 4.79 -9.19 -18.06
CA VAL A 161 4.65 -10.66 -17.97
C VAL A 161 5.71 -11.40 -18.78
N GLU A 162 6.15 -10.83 -19.90
CA GLU A 162 7.10 -11.47 -20.82
C GLU A 162 8.53 -11.44 -20.27
N THR A 163 8.92 -10.33 -19.63
CA THR A 163 10.29 -10.11 -19.15
C THR A 163 10.45 -10.27 -17.64
N GLY A 164 9.34 -10.24 -16.89
CA GLY A 164 9.34 -10.17 -15.42
C GLY A 164 9.86 -8.84 -14.86
N GLN A 165 10.09 -7.84 -15.71
CA GLN A 165 10.62 -6.53 -15.29
C GLN A 165 9.51 -5.62 -14.79
N LEU A 166 9.83 -4.80 -13.79
CA LEU A 166 8.95 -3.74 -13.33
C LEU A 166 8.91 -2.61 -14.36
N HIS A 167 7.71 -2.14 -14.65
CA HIS A 167 7.47 -0.90 -15.36
C HIS A 167 6.76 0.08 -14.42
N VAL A 168 7.27 1.31 -14.35
CA VAL A 168 6.68 2.37 -13.54
C VAL A 168 6.10 3.42 -14.50
N PHE A 169 4.79 3.50 -14.56
CA PHE A 169 4.06 4.51 -15.32
C PHE A 169 4.06 5.84 -14.55
N SER A 170 4.31 6.94 -15.26
CA SER A 170 4.25 8.30 -14.72
C SER A 170 3.72 9.29 -15.76
N ASP A 171 3.67 10.58 -15.44
CA ASP A 171 3.53 11.68 -16.41
C ASP A 171 2.67 11.43 -17.66
N GLY A 172 1.35 11.48 -17.50
CA GLY A 172 0.43 11.40 -18.63
C GLY A 172 0.19 9.96 -19.13
N GLU A 173 0.95 8.97 -18.67
CA GLU A 173 0.71 7.55 -18.99
C GLU A 173 -0.38 6.92 -18.10
N ILE A 174 -0.72 7.55 -16.98
CA ILE A 174 -1.69 7.01 -16.03
C ILE A 174 -3.12 7.12 -16.58
N ASP A 175 -3.74 5.96 -16.75
CA ASP A 175 -5.11 5.75 -17.22
C ASP A 175 -5.74 4.50 -16.58
N LEU A 176 -6.97 4.17 -17.00
CA LEU A 176 -7.70 3.02 -16.47
C LEU A 176 -6.97 1.68 -16.69
N ASP A 177 -6.30 1.50 -17.82
CA ASP A 177 -5.63 0.24 -18.15
C ASP A 177 -4.35 0.08 -17.32
N THR A 178 -3.56 1.15 -17.15
CA THR A 178 -2.40 1.14 -16.23
C THR A 178 -2.81 0.81 -14.79
N MET A 179 -3.97 1.32 -14.34
CA MET A 179 -4.50 1.00 -13.02
C MET A 179 -4.92 -0.45 -12.89
N MET A 180 -5.58 -1.01 -13.91
CA MET A 180 -5.96 -2.42 -13.90
C MET A 180 -4.74 -3.33 -13.98
N ALA A 181 -3.71 -2.96 -14.75
CA ALA A 181 -2.44 -3.66 -14.79
C ALA A 181 -1.78 -3.70 -13.40
N SER A 182 -1.71 -2.56 -12.71
CA SER A 182 -1.11 -2.46 -11.37
C SER A 182 -1.82 -3.31 -10.30
N ALA A 183 -3.11 -3.64 -10.50
CA ALA A 183 -3.93 -4.46 -9.60
C ALA A 183 -4.25 -5.87 -10.16
N CYS A 184 -3.57 -6.30 -11.23
CA CYS A 184 -3.88 -7.53 -11.95
C CYS A 184 -3.22 -8.75 -11.28
N LEU A 185 -3.88 -9.33 -10.29
CA LEU A 185 -3.48 -10.62 -9.73
C LEU A 185 -3.76 -11.76 -10.75
N PRO A 186 -2.75 -12.52 -11.19
CA PRO A 186 -2.87 -13.46 -12.32
C PRO A 186 -3.81 -14.65 -12.06
N GLN A 187 -4.09 -14.97 -10.79
CA GLN A 187 -5.04 -16.01 -10.41
C GLN A 187 -6.51 -15.52 -10.43
N VAL A 188 -6.72 -14.21 -10.55
CA VAL A 188 -8.05 -13.59 -10.43
C VAL A 188 -8.45 -12.87 -11.71
N PHE A 189 -7.50 -12.19 -12.36
CA PHE A 189 -7.74 -11.37 -13.54
C PHE A 189 -6.91 -11.82 -14.74
N GLN A 190 -7.46 -11.66 -15.94
CA GLN A 190 -6.69 -11.79 -17.17
C GLN A 190 -5.64 -10.67 -17.24
N ALA A 191 -4.48 -10.97 -17.83
CA ALA A 191 -3.42 -9.96 -18.01
C ALA A 191 -3.95 -8.75 -18.79
N VAL A 192 -3.53 -7.56 -18.37
CA VAL A 192 -3.94 -6.31 -19.01
C VAL A 192 -2.90 -5.97 -20.08
N GLU A 193 -3.34 -5.85 -21.34
CA GLU A 193 -2.46 -5.49 -22.45
C GLU A 193 -2.44 -3.98 -22.64
N ILE A 194 -1.26 -3.38 -22.53
CA ILE A 194 -1.04 -1.95 -22.77
C ILE A 194 -0.07 -1.83 -23.93
N LYS A 195 -0.52 -1.24 -25.04
CA LYS A 195 0.27 -1.13 -26.29
C LYS A 195 0.82 -2.48 -26.77
N GLY A 196 0.05 -3.56 -26.58
CA GLY A 196 0.42 -4.92 -26.99
C GLY A 196 1.36 -5.66 -26.05
N VAL A 197 1.69 -5.08 -24.89
CA VAL A 197 2.52 -5.72 -23.86
C VAL A 197 1.62 -6.18 -22.70
N PRO A 198 1.67 -7.46 -22.28
CA PRO A 198 0.88 -7.96 -21.17
C PRO A 198 1.49 -7.59 -19.82
N TYR A 199 0.65 -7.14 -18.89
CA TYR A 199 1.04 -6.75 -17.53
C TYR A 199 0.25 -7.50 -16.45
N TRP A 200 0.93 -7.76 -15.34
CA TRP A 200 0.39 -8.20 -14.05
C TRP A 200 0.64 -7.15 -12.97
N ASP A 201 0.08 -7.39 -11.78
CA ASP A 201 0.23 -6.56 -10.59
C ASP A 201 1.70 -6.16 -10.36
N GLY A 202 1.93 -4.90 -10.00
CA GLY A 202 3.28 -4.37 -9.75
C GLY A 202 3.97 -5.06 -8.57
N GLY A 203 3.20 -5.72 -7.71
CA GLY A 203 3.67 -6.44 -6.54
C GLY A 203 4.80 -7.44 -6.85
N TYR A 204 4.76 -8.07 -8.03
CA TYR A 204 5.77 -9.04 -8.45
C TYR A 204 7.11 -8.41 -8.82
N GLY A 205 7.12 -7.14 -9.24
CA GLY A 205 8.33 -6.40 -9.64
C GLY A 205 8.82 -5.38 -8.59
N GLY A 206 7.92 -4.76 -7.84
CA GLY A 206 8.23 -3.79 -6.78
C GLY A 206 6.98 -3.30 -6.04
N ASN A 207 6.98 -3.41 -4.70
CA ASN A 207 5.81 -3.10 -3.85
C ASN A 207 6.15 -2.29 -2.59
N PRO A 208 6.12 -0.96 -2.64
CA PRO A 208 6.15 -0.13 -3.85
C PRO A 208 7.57 0.09 -4.36
N ALA A 209 7.71 0.62 -5.58
CA ALA A 209 9.01 1.07 -6.10
C ALA A 209 9.44 2.40 -5.47
N ILE A 210 10.67 2.51 -4.98
CA ILE A 210 11.21 3.73 -4.34
C ILE A 210 12.11 4.50 -5.31
N TYR A 211 12.79 3.78 -6.21
CA TYR A 211 13.75 4.36 -7.15
C TYR A 211 13.25 5.54 -8.00
N PRO A 212 11.94 5.70 -8.33
CA PRO A 212 11.48 6.89 -9.05
C PRO A 212 11.76 8.19 -8.28
N PHE A 213 11.74 8.15 -6.95
CA PHE A 213 11.98 9.34 -6.12
C PHE A 213 13.40 9.88 -6.23
N PHE A 214 14.38 9.07 -6.63
CA PHE A 214 15.76 9.53 -6.83
C PHE A 214 15.90 10.57 -7.97
N LYS A 215 14.87 10.72 -8.81
CA LYS A 215 14.88 11.63 -9.96
C LYS A 215 13.64 12.52 -10.05
N ALA A 216 12.63 12.28 -9.22
CA ALA A 216 11.36 12.99 -9.30
C ALA A 216 11.50 14.45 -8.85
N ASN A 217 12.15 14.68 -7.71
CA ASN A 217 12.29 15.99 -7.10
C ASN A 217 13.49 16.05 -6.14
N GLU A 218 13.75 17.22 -5.55
CA GLU A 218 14.88 17.45 -4.65
C GLU A 218 14.72 16.88 -3.22
N THR A 219 13.59 16.22 -2.93
CA THR A 219 13.26 15.75 -1.58
C THR A 219 13.92 14.40 -1.29
N ASP A 220 14.76 14.36 -0.27
CA ASP A 220 15.38 13.10 0.17
C ASP A 220 14.49 12.28 1.13
N ASP A 221 13.49 12.89 1.79
CA ASP A 221 12.65 12.21 2.76
C ASP A 221 11.58 11.34 2.06
N VAL A 222 11.58 10.05 2.37
CA VAL A 222 10.63 9.06 1.83
C VAL A 222 9.89 8.37 2.96
N LEU A 223 8.57 8.52 3.01
CA LEU A 223 7.69 7.85 3.94
C LEU A 223 7.07 6.60 3.31
N LEU A 224 7.49 5.42 3.76
CA LEU A 224 6.88 4.16 3.39
C LEU A 224 5.65 3.89 4.26
N VAL A 225 4.50 3.66 3.63
CA VAL A 225 3.30 3.09 4.25
C VAL A 225 3.27 1.60 3.94
N GLN A 226 3.59 0.79 4.94
CA GLN A 226 3.73 -0.66 4.82
C GLN A 226 2.51 -1.39 5.39
N ILE A 227 1.91 -2.27 4.59
CA ILE A 227 0.70 -3.03 4.97
C ILE A 227 0.90 -4.55 4.91
N ASN A 228 1.87 -5.04 4.14
CA ASN A 228 2.20 -6.46 4.12
C ASN A 228 3.25 -6.77 5.20
N PRO A 229 3.00 -7.76 6.07
CA PRO A 229 3.97 -8.16 7.08
C PRO A 229 5.20 -8.77 6.40
N VAL A 230 6.39 -8.33 6.81
CA VAL A 230 7.67 -8.89 6.34
C VAL A 230 7.95 -10.23 7.05
N VAL A 231 7.59 -10.31 8.33
CA VAL A 231 7.93 -11.42 9.22
C VAL A 231 6.68 -12.23 9.59
N ARG A 232 6.79 -13.55 9.42
CA ARG A 232 5.88 -14.55 9.99
C ARG A 232 6.71 -15.49 10.83
N GLU A 233 6.43 -15.60 12.13
CA GLU A 233 7.22 -16.43 13.05
C GLU A 233 6.97 -17.93 12.87
N GLN A 234 5.80 -18.30 12.35
CA GLN A 234 5.41 -19.69 12.15
C GLN A 234 5.67 -20.14 10.71
N THR A 235 6.09 -21.40 10.55
CA THR A 235 6.26 -22.03 9.24
C THR A 235 4.89 -22.40 8.66
N PRO A 236 4.55 -21.97 7.43
CA PRO A 236 3.29 -22.34 6.79
C PRO A 236 3.22 -23.84 6.53
N LYS A 237 2.07 -24.47 6.77
CA LYS A 237 1.86 -25.92 6.62
C LYS A 237 0.78 -26.27 5.61
N THR A 238 -0.25 -25.44 5.46
CA THR A 238 -1.32 -25.67 4.48
C THR A 238 -0.97 -25.07 3.12
N ALA A 239 -1.58 -25.57 2.04
CA ALA A 239 -1.37 -25.03 0.69
C ALA A 239 -1.68 -23.52 0.61
N ASN A 240 -2.70 -23.07 1.35
CA ASN A 240 -3.10 -21.67 1.39
C ASN A 240 -2.11 -20.81 2.17
N GLU A 241 -1.63 -21.29 3.31
CA GLU A 241 -0.56 -20.62 4.07
C GLU A 241 0.74 -20.53 3.26
N ILE A 242 1.10 -21.59 2.54
CA ILE A 242 2.30 -21.65 1.70
C ILE A 242 2.18 -20.64 0.56
N GLN A 243 1.06 -20.64 -0.17
CA GLN A 243 0.84 -19.69 -1.27
C GLN A 243 0.85 -18.25 -0.77
N ASN A 244 0.13 -17.94 0.31
CA ASN A 244 0.14 -16.60 0.89
C ASN A 244 1.56 -16.19 1.32
N ARG A 245 2.36 -17.11 1.85
CA ARG A 245 3.75 -16.80 2.20
C ARG A 245 4.63 -16.57 0.97
N ILE A 246 4.43 -17.32 -0.12
CA ILE A 246 5.10 -17.07 -1.40
C ILE A 246 4.77 -15.67 -1.92
N ASP A 247 3.49 -15.29 -1.87
CA ASP A 247 3.05 -13.96 -2.31
C ASP A 247 3.64 -12.85 -1.41
N GLU A 248 3.61 -13.01 -0.08
CA GLU A 248 4.23 -12.08 0.87
C GLU A 248 5.74 -11.92 0.64
N ILE A 249 6.46 -13.02 0.39
CA ILE A 249 7.91 -12.99 0.11
C ILE A 249 8.17 -12.28 -1.22
N THR A 250 7.42 -12.63 -2.26
CA THR A 250 7.61 -12.08 -3.60
C THR A 250 7.32 -10.58 -3.60
N PHE A 251 6.23 -10.16 -2.97
CA PHE A 251 5.85 -8.75 -2.89
C PHE A 251 6.82 -7.91 -2.06
N ASN A 252 7.41 -8.46 -1.01
CA ASN A 252 8.42 -7.73 -0.24
C ASN A 252 9.83 -7.76 -0.87
N ALA A 253 10.12 -8.72 -1.77
CA ALA A 253 11.47 -8.91 -2.31
C ALA A 253 12.02 -7.68 -3.05
N GLY A 254 11.18 -7.00 -3.84
CA GLY A 254 11.57 -5.77 -4.54
C GLY A 254 11.98 -4.67 -3.56
N LEU A 255 11.11 -4.38 -2.59
CA LEU A 255 11.35 -3.38 -1.55
C LEU A 255 12.62 -3.66 -0.74
N LEU A 256 12.84 -4.92 -0.33
CA LEU A 256 14.04 -5.31 0.42
C LEU A 256 15.34 -5.12 -0.38
N ARG A 257 15.30 -5.34 -1.71
CA ARG A 257 16.45 -5.07 -2.59
C ARG A 257 16.73 -3.58 -2.68
N GLU A 258 15.70 -2.75 -2.77
CA GLU A 258 15.88 -1.28 -2.77
C GLU A 258 16.41 -0.78 -1.43
N PHE A 259 15.96 -1.33 -0.30
CA PHE A 259 16.51 -1.01 1.01
C PHE A 259 18.00 -1.34 1.12
N ARG A 260 18.43 -2.50 0.60
CA ARG A 260 19.86 -2.85 0.53
C ARG A 260 20.65 -1.87 -0.32
N ALA A 261 20.10 -1.45 -1.46
CA ALA A 261 20.75 -0.47 -2.33
C ALA A 261 20.90 0.89 -1.62
N ILE A 262 19.86 1.37 -0.94
CA ILE A 262 19.89 2.62 -0.16
C ILE A 262 20.92 2.52 0.97
N ALA A 263 20.93 1.41 1.73
CA ALA A 263 21.90 1.19 2.80
C ALA A 263 23.34 1.18 2.28
N PHE A 264 23.59 0.53 1.14
CA PHE A 264 24.90 0.48 0.50
C PHE A 264 25.37 1.87 0.03
N ILE A 265 24.49 2.66 -0.58
CA ILE A 265 24.80 4.04 -0.99
C ILE A 265 25.14 4.89 0.23
N LYS A 266 24.38 4.79 1.32
CA LYS A 266 24.68 5.50 2.58
C LYS A 266 26.05 5.15 3.14
N GLU A 267 26.44 3.87 3.11
CA GLU A 267 27.78 3.44 3.54
C GLU A 267 28.88 4.06 2.67
N LEU A 268 28.69 4.09 1.35
CA LEU A 268 29.65 4.72 0.44
C LEU A 268 29.79 6.23 0.65
N ILE A 269 28.67 6.93 0.91
CA ILE A 269 28.68 8.36 1.27
C ILE A 269 29.42 8.57 2.59
N ALA A 270 29.11 7.78 3.62
CA ALA A 270 29.76 7.87 4.93
C ALA A 270 31.27 7.58 4.86
N ALA A 271 31.68 6.69 3.95
CA ALA A 271 33.08 6.36 3.70
C ALA A 271 33.81 7.39 2.81
N GLY A 272 33.14 8.45 2.34
CA GLY A 272 33.72 9.45 1.44
C GLY A 272 34.09 8.93 0.06
N ARG A 273 33.49 7.81 -0.37
CA ARG A 273 33.78 7.14 -1.66
C ARG A 273 32.91 7.63 -2.81
N LEU A 274 31.88 8.41 -2.52
CA LEU A 274 31.03 9.08 -3.51
C LEU A 274 31.18 10.61 -3.37
N PRO A 275 31.24 11.36 -4.49
CA PRO A 275 31.24 12.81 -4.46
C PRO A 275 29.99 13.33 -3.72
N HIS A 276 30.22 14.23 -2.75
CA HIS A 276 29.12 14.85 -1.99
C HIS A 276 28.29 15.75 -2.93
N GLY A 277 26.97 15.57 -2.94
CA GLY A 277 26.03 16.40 -3.72
C GLY A 277 25.63 15.88 -5.11
N GLU A 278 26.22 14.78 -5.60
CA GLU A 278 25.74 14.12 -6.85
C GLU A 278 24.67 13.06 -6.61
N PHE A 279 24.50 12.60 -5.36
CA PHE A 279 23.58 11.52 -5.00
C PHE A 279 22.68 11.95 -3.83
N HIS A 280 21.37 11.70 -3.98
CA HIS A 280 20.37 11.91 -2.94
C HIS A 280 20.66 11.02 -1.71
N ASP A 281 20.78 11.63 -0.53
CA ASP A 281 20.92 10.89 0.73
C ASP A 281 19.54 10.57 1.31
N ILE A 282 18.90 9.56 0.75
CA ILE A 282 17.50 9.25 1.00
C ILE A 282 17.25 8.92 2.48
N ARG A 283 16.35 9.66 3.09
CA ARG A 283 15.95 9.55 4.49
C ARG A 283 14.65 8.78 4.59
N MET A 284 14.78 7.50 4.93
CA MET A 284 13.61 6.61 5.01
C MET A 284 12.86 6.79 6.33
N HIS A 285 11.55 6.84 6.22
CA HIS A 285 10.58 6.82 7.31
C HIS A 285 9.57 5.70 7.06
N ARG A 286 8.90 5.25 8.11
CA ARG A 286 7.93 4.15 8.02
C ARG A 286 6.72 4.37 8.91
N ILE A 287 5.54 4.16 8.33
CA ILE A 287 4.30 3.90 9.06
C ILE A 287 3.87 2.47 8.70
N ASP A 288 3.70 1.65 9.72
CA ASP A 288 3.18 0.28 9.59
C ASP A 288 2.16 0.01 10.71
N ALA A 289 1.52 -1.15 10.64
CA ALA A 289 0.77 -1.70 11.76
C ALA A 289 1.04 -3.19 11.90
N ASP A 290 2.32 -3.58 11.91
CA ASP A 290 2.76 -4.99 11.90
C ASP A 290 2.03 -5.82 12.98
N GLU A 291 1.90 -5.30 14.21
CA GLU A 291 1.20 -6.00 15.30
C GLU A 291 -0.30 -6.21 15.04
N ALA A 292 -0.97 -5.29 14.35
CA ALA A 292 -2.38 -5.43 14.01
C ALA A 292 -2.58 -6.39 12.82
N PHE A 293 -1.68 -6.34 11.82
CA PHE A 293 -1.75 -7.19 10.63
C PHE A 293 -1.34 -8.64 10.90
N LYS A 294 -0.56 -8.91 11.96
CA LYS A 294 -0.22 -10.29 12.38
C LYS A 294 -1.46 -11.14 12.66
N ASP A 295 -2.47 -10.54 13.31
CA ASP A 295 -3.72 -11.20 13.71
C ASP A 295 -4.74 -11.30 12.55
N LEU A 296 -4.48 -10.64 11.41
CA LEU A 296 -5.35 -10.68 10.23
C LEU A 296 -4.93 -11.80 9.28
N SER A 297 -5.90 -12.62 8.87
CA SER A 297 -5.69 -13.73 7.94
C SER A 297 -5.55 -13.24 6.50
N ALA A 298 -4.99 -14.09 5.62
CA ALA A 298 -4.77 -13.76 4.20
C ALA A 298 -6.09 -13.42 3.48
N SER A 299 -7.18 -14.13 3.82
CA SER A 299 -8.50 -13.88 3.25
C SER A 299 -9.10 -12.52 3.63
N SER A 300 -8.61 -11.87 4.69
CA SER A 300 -9.07 -10.52 5.03
C SER A 300 -8.70 -9.49 3.95
N LYS A 301 -7.67 -9.73 3.13
CA LYS A 301 -7.24 -8.84 2.03
C LYS A 301 -8.27 -8.71 0.90
N VAL A 302 -9.22 -9.64 0.81
CA VAL A 302 -10.33 -9.57 -0.17
C VAL A 302 -11.64 -9.13 0.47
N ASN A 303 -11.66 -8.84 1.78
CA ASN A 303 -12.83 -8.34 2.46
C ASN A 303 -13.06 -6.86 2.16
N ALA A 304 -14.19 -6.53 1.53
CA ALA A 304 -14.59 -5.17 1.19
C ALA A 304 -15.79 -4.66 2.03
N GLU A 305 -16.05 -5.24 3.21
CA GLU A 305 -17.10 -4.74 4.10
C GLU A 305 -16.74 -3.35 4.61
N TRP A 306 -17.70 -2.41 4.52
CA TRP A 306 -17.47 -1.02 4.94
C TRP A 306 -16.94 -0.91 6.37
N ALA A 307 -17.48 -1.68 7.31
CA ALA A 307 -17.01 -1.69 8.70
C ALA A 307 -15.54 -2.15 8.84
N PHE A 308 -15.07 -3.04 7.96
CA PHE A 308 -13.66 -3.45 7.93
C PHE A 308 -12.76 -2.35 7.38
N LEU A 309 -13.20 -1.75 6.28
CA LEU A 309 -12.47 -0.67 5.62
C LEU A 309 -12.36 0.55 6.54
N GLU A 310 -13.43 0.90 7.26
CA GLU A 310 -13.42 1.93 8.31
C GLU A 310 -12.47 1.56 9.46
N TYR A 311 -12.46 0.30 9.90
CA TYR A 311 -11.52 -0.16 10.92
C TYR A 311 -10.06 0.03 10.48
N LEU A 312 -9.73 -0.38 9.26
CA LEU A 312 -8.38 -0.22 8.71
C LEU A 312 -8.02 1.26 8.52
N ARG A 313 -8.95 2.08 8.03
CA ARG A 313 -8.79 3.54 7.92
C ARG A 313 -8.48 4.15 9.28
N ASP A 314 -9.28 3.85 10.30
CA ASP A 314 -9.12 4.43 11.64
C ASP A 314 -7.79 4.00 12.28
N LEU A 315 -7.38 2.74 12.05
CA LEU A 315 -6.06 2.25 12.43
C LEU A 315 -4.93 3.02 11.71
N GLY A 316 -5.08 3.27 10.41
CA GLY A 316 -4.14 4.08 9.62
C GLY A 316 -4.02 5.52 10.11
N ARG A 317 -5.15 6.18 10.39
CA ARG A 317 -5.19 7.53 10.98
C ARG A 317 -4.49 7.57 12.33
N THR A 318 -4.68 6.53 13.13
CA THR A 318 -4.07 6.39 14.46
C THR A 318 -2.56 6.22 14.35
N ALA A 319 -2.09 5.32 13.48
CA ALA A 319 -0.66 5.09 13.24
C ALA A 319 0.05 6.33 12.67
N ALA A 320 -0.60 7.06 11.76
CA ALA A 320 -0.10 8.33 11.24
C ALA A 320 -0.03 9.41 12.33
N SER A 321 -0.98 9.43 13.27
CA SER A 321 -0.95 10.37 14.41
C SER A 321 0.21 10.10 15.35
N ASP A 322 0.48 8.83 15.67
CA ASP A 322 1.66 8.45 16.46
C ASP A 322 2.95 8.82 15.73
N TRP A 323 3.05 8.52 14.43
CA TRP A 323 4.24 8.87 13.66
C TRP A 323 4.48 10.38 13.56
N LEU A 324 3.43 11.18 13.35
CA LEU A 324 3.53 12.64 13.31
C LEU A 324 3.97 13.24 14.65
N GLU A 325 3.57 12.65 15.79
CA GLU A 325 4.05 13.09 17.11
C GLU A 325 5.52 12.71 17.33
N ASP A 326 5.89 11.48 17.00
CA ASP A 326 7.20 10.92 17.34
C ASP A 326 8.30 11.31 16.34
N ASN A 327 7.95 11.55 15.06
CA ASN A 327 8.92 11.58 13.96
C ASN A 327 8.87 12.83 13.08
N PHE A 328 7.83 13.67 13.16
CA PHE A 328 7.70 14.85 12.29
C PHE A 328 8.93 15.77 12.34
N ASP A 329 9.52 15.94 13.52
CA ASP A 329 10.70 16.81 13.71
C ASP A 329 11.98 16.29 13.06
N SER A 330 12.03 15.00 12.73
CA SER A 330 13.14 14.35 12.02
C SER A 330 13.06 14.52 10.50
N VAL A 331 11.87 14.75 9.94
CA VAL A 331 11.71 15.05 8.50
C VAL A 331 12.51 16.31 8.16
N GLY A 332 13.30 16.25 7.10
CA GLY A 332 14.23 17.31 6.72
C GLY A 332 15.60 17.22 7.41
N LYS A 333 15.81 16.27 8.34
CA LYS A 333 17.04 16.18 9.16
C LYS A 333 17.68 14.79 9.17
N GLN A 334 16.90 13.75 9.39
CA GLN A 334 17.42 12.38 9.57
C GLN A 334 16.35 11.32 9.28
N ALA A 335 16.79 10.14 8.85
CA ALA A 335 15.93 8.97 8.68
C ALA A 335 15.41 8.48 10.04
N THR A 336 14.19 7.91 10.06
CA THR A 336 13.63 7.26 11.26
C THR A 336 13.46 5.76 11.10
N LEU A 337 13.66 5.24 9.88
CA LEU A 337 13.82 3.81 9.61
C LEU A 337 15.31 3.47 9.48
N ASP A 338 15.79 2.61 10.37
CA ASP A 338 17.16 2.09 10.32
C ASP A 338 17.28 0.97 9.27
N LEU A 339 18.10 1.20 8.26
CA LEU A 339 18.41 0.25 7.19
C LEU A 339 19.78 -0.42 7.34
N SER A 340 20.57 -0.09 8.36
CA SER A 340 21.94 -0.61 8.52
C SER A 340 21.97 -2.14 8.56
N GLY A 341 21.00 -2.76 9.24
CA GLY A 341 20.85 -4.21 9.31
C GLY A 341 20.50 -4.90 7.99
N GLN A 342 20.28 -4.18 6.88
CA GLN A 342 20.05 -4.77 5.56
C GLN A 342 21.30 -5.33 4.91
N LEU A 343 22.48 -4.84 5.33
CA LEU A 343 23.79 -5.28 4.86
C LEU A 343 24.34 -6.44 5.70
N ASP A 344 23.70 -6.76 6.83
CA ASP A 344 24.07 -7.90 7.66
C ASP A 344 23.66 -9.22 6.96
N ASP A 345 24.58 -10.19 6.89
CA ASP A 345 24.29 -11.57 6.45
C ASP A 345 23.45 -12.35 7.47
N GLY A 346 23.33 -11.84 8.69
CA GLY A 346 22.40 -12.38 9.67
C GLY A 346 20.98 -12.05 9.24
N PHE A 347 20.11 -13.05 9.14
CA PHE A 347 18.66 -12.93 8.85
C PHE A 347 17.89 -12.13 9.92
N ARG A 348 18.38 -10.94 10.31
CA ARG A 348 17.77 -10.07 11.29
C ARG A 348 16.52 -9.49 10.65
N PRO A 349 15.34 -9.71 11.25
CA PRO A 349 14.13 -9.08 10.74
C PRO A 349 14.28 -7.56 10.82
N LEU A 350 13.77 -6.85 9.80
CA LEU A 350 13.51 -5.41 9.88
C LEU A 350 12.47 -5.19 10.98
N ARG A 351 12.94 -4.98 12.21
CA ARG A 351 12.06 -4.60 13.31
C ARG A 351 11.73 -3.14 13.13
N GLY A 352 10.43 -2.86 13.01
CA GLY A 352 9.92 -1.50 13.07
C GLY A 352 10.16 -0.85 14.42
N PRO A 353 9.91 0.46 14.52
CA PRO A 353 9.70 1.09 15.80
C PRO A 353 8.61 0.35 16.58
N ALA A 354 8.72 0.36 17.92
CA ALA A 354 7.68 -0.23 18.75
C ALA A 354 6.31 0.39 18.42
N THR A 355 5.26 -0.43 18.37
CA THR A 355 3.89 0.01 18.06
C THR A 355 3.53 1.26 18.84
N GLY A 356 3.10 2.33 18.15
CA GLY A 356 2.80 3.62 18.76
C GLY A 356 1.76 3.54 19.89
N ARG A 357 1.77 4.52 20.78
CA ARG A 357 0.91 4.52 21.98
C ARG A 357 -0.57 4.48 21.60
N ARG A 358 -1.03 5.32 20.67
CA ARG A 358 -2.44 5.35 20.28
C ARG A 358 -2.83 4.07 19.55
N VAL A 359 -1.94 3.49 18.75
CA VAL A 359 -2.20 2.19 18.11
C VAL A 359 -2.40 1.10 19.17
N ARG A 360 -1.56 1.05 20.22
CA ARG A 360 -1.75 0.10 21.34
C ARG A 360 -3.09 0.31 22.05
N GLU A 361 -3.48 1.56 22.31
CA GLU A 361 -4.76 1.89 22.94
C GLU A 361 -5.96 1.54 22.02
N PHE A 362 -5.85 1.80 20.73
CA PHE A 362 -6.84 1.43 19.71
C PHE A 362 -7.04 -0.10 19.64
N LEU A 363 -5.96 -0.87 19.68
CA LEU A 363 -6.01 -2.34 19.69
C LEU A 363 -6.53 -2.90 21.02
N ALA A 364 -6.27 -2.23 22.15
CA ALA A 364 -6.71 -2.68 23.47
C ALA A 364 -8.21 -2.45 23.74
N THR A 365 -8.80 -1.42 23.13
CA THR A 365 -10.20 -1.03 23.35
C THR A 365 -11.21 -1.85 22.55
N ARG A 366 -10.76 -2.71 21.62
CA ARG A 366 -11.64 -3.55 20.81
C ARG A 366 -11.43 -5.03 21.09
N THR A 367 -12.54 -5.76 21.15
CA THR A 367 -12.54 -7.22 21.24
C THR A 367 -11.77 -7.78 20.05
N LYS A 368 -10.65 -8.46 20.32
CA LYS A 368 -9.92 -9.17 19.27
C LYS A 368 -10.89 -10.09 18.51
N PRO A 369 -10.81 -10.15 17.17
CA PRO A 369 -11.39 -11.26 16.43
C PRO A 369 -10.93 -12.53 17.11
N ALA A 370 -11.85 -13.43 17.47
CA ALA A 370 -11.42 -14.72 18.00
C ALA A 370 -10.52 -15.36 16.95
N ALA A 371 -9.22 -15.48 17.24
CA ALA A 371 -8.31 -16.25 16.42
C ALA A 371 -8.99 -17.58 16.15
N VAL A 372 -9.13 -17.93 14.88
CA VAL A 372 -9.71 -19.21 14.45
C VAL A 372 -9.03 -20.28 15.30
N ARG A 373 -9.80 -20.84 16.25
CA ARG A 373 -9.29 -21.93 17.08
C ARG A 373 -8.93 -23.02 16.09
N GLN A 374 -7.63 -23.27 15.92
CA GLN A 374 -7.14 -24.46 15.25
C GLN A 374 -7.76 -25.63 16.00
N HIS A 375 -8.80 -26.22 15.43
CA HIS A 375 -9.27 -27.51 15.89
C HIS A 375 -8.23 -28.53 15.45
N ASN A 376 -7.58 -29.11 16.47
CA ASN A 376 -6.65 -30.24 16.38
C ASN A 376 -7.19 -31.37 15.52
#